data_AF-A0A530BU87-F1
#
_entry.id   AF-A0A530BU87-F1
#
_cell.length_a   1.000
_cell.length_b   1.000
_cell.length_c   1.000
_cell.angle_alpha   90.00
_cell.angle_beta   90.00
_cell.angle_gamma   90.00
#
_symmetry.space_group_name_H-M   'P 1'
#
loop_
_entity.id
_entity.type
_entity.pdbx_description
1 polymer ?
#
loop_
_entity_poly.entity_id
_entity_poly.type
_entity_poly.pdbx_seq_one_letter_code
_entity_poly.pdbx_strand_id
1 'polypeptide(L)' 'MTIHFIGAGPGAADLITLRGSRLLASCPVCLYAGSIVAPELLEHCAPGTKLIDTAPMSLDEIEAEYVAAHTAGMDVA' A
#
# COMPACT_ATOMS: atom_id res chain seq x y z
N MET A 1 4.99 6.68 12.76
CA MET A 1 5.05 6.38 11.33
C MET A 1 5.78 5.06 11.13
N THR A 2 5.18 4.14 10.39
CA THR A 2 5.73 2.82 10.04
C THR A 2 5.37 2.48 8.60
N ILE A 3 6.32 1.83 7.90
CA ILE A 3 6.09 1.24 6.58
C ILE A 3 5.78 -0.24 6.80
N HIS A 4 4.59 -0.66 6.42
CA HIS A 4 4.11 -2.02 6.60
C HIS A 4 4.23 -2.79 5.29
N PHE A 5 5.27 -3.59 5.13
CA PHE A 5 5.34 -4.52 4.01
C PHE A 5 4.30 -5.63 4.18
N ILE A 6 3.29 -5.67 3.30
CA ILE A 6 2.15 -6.57 3.37
C ILE A 6 2.17 -7.52 2.16
N GLY A 7 2.09 -8.82 2.43
CA GLY A 7 1.81 -9.79 1.38
C GLY A 7 0.33 -9.73 0.98
N ALA A 8 0.04 -9.33 -0.25
CA ALA A 8 -1.32 -9.20 -0.79
C ALA A 8 -2.06 -10.54 -0.97
N GLY A 9 -1.34 -11.67 -0.89
CA GLY A 9 -1.86 -12.98 -1.23
C GLY A 9 -1.65 -13.33 -2.71
N PRO A 10 -2.23 -14.43 -3.20
CA PRO A 10 -1.95 -14.97 -4.53
C PRO A 10 -2.79 -14.35 -5.67
N GLY A 11 -3.66 -13.38 -5.38
CA GLY A 11 -4.51 -12.74 -6.37
C GLY A 11 -5.85 -12.31 -5.79
N ALA A 12 -6.72 -13.28 -5.45
CA ALA A 12 -8.05 -12.96 -4.93
C ALA A 12 -7.97 -12.11 -3.64
N ALA A 13 -8.76 -11.04 -3.58
CA ALA A 13 -8.68 -10.03 -2.52
C ALA A 13 -8.98 -10.60 -1.12
N ASP A 14 -9.85 -11.61 -1.03
CA ASP A 14 -10.22 -12.28 0.22
C ASP A 14 -9.16 -13.25 0.76
N LEU A 15 -8.08 -13.49 0.00
CA LEU A 15 -6.94 -14.31 0.44
C LEU A 15 -5.82 -13.50 1.11
N ILE A 16 -6.00 -12.18 1.28
CA ILE A 16 -5.15 -11.38 2.15
C ILE A 16 -5.36 -11.80 3.62
N THR A 17 -4.32 -11.67 4.44
CA THR A 17 -4.48 -11.86 5.88
C THR A 17 -5.39 -10.79 6.50
N LEU A 18 -6.12 -11.15 7.56
CA LEU A 18 -6.93 -10.19 8.33
C LEU A 18 -6.11 -8.98 8.83
N ARG A 19 -4.83 -9.18 9.16
CA ARG A 19 -3.94 -8.09 9.58
C ARG A 19 -3.60 -7.17 8.41
N GLY A 20 -3.32 -7.72 7.23
CA GLY A 20 -3.03 -6.94 6.03
C GLY A 20 -4.21 -6.05 5.62
N SER A 21 -5.41 -6.61 5.55
CA SER A 21 -6.64 -5.83 5.25
C SER A 21 -6.87 -4.70 6.26
N ARG A 22 -6.65 -4.96 7.56
CA ARG A 22 -6.77 -3.92 8.60
C ARG A 22 -5.74 -2.80 8.46
N LEU A 23 -4.51 -3.13 8.05
CA LEU A 23 -3.46 -2.14 7.82
C LEU A 23 -3.75 -1.29 6.58
N LEU A 24 -4.23 -1.89 5.49
CA LEU A 24 -4.70 -1.15 4.31
C LEU A 24 -5.79 -0.15 4.69
N ALA A 25 -6.74 -0.55 5.54
CA ALA A 25 -7.81 0.32 6.01
C ALA A 25 -7.35 1.45 6.95
N SER A 26 -6.17 1.35 7.56
CA SER A 26 -5.67 2.37 8.49
C SER A 26 -4.60 3.29 7.90
N CYS A 27 -3.90 2.86 6.85
CA CYS A 27 -2.79 3.64 6.29
C CYS A 27 -3.30 4.76 5.37
N PRO A 28 -2.90 6.02 5.59
CA PRO A 28 -3.23 7.13 4.71
C PRO A 28 -2.51 7.09 3.36
N VAL A 29 -1.47 6.26 3.20
CA VAL A 29 -0.74 6.05 1.95
C VAL A 29 -0.66 4.54 1.67
N CYS A 30 -0.90 4.13 0.43
CA CYS A 30 -0.71 2.75 -0.03
C CYS A 30 0.12 2.74 -1.32
N LEU A 31 1.27 2.06 -1.26
CA LEU A 31 2.11 1.76 -2.41
C LEU A 31 1.85 0.32 -2.84
N TYR A 32 1.40 0.10 -4.07
CA TYR A 32 1.09 -1.24 -4.57
C TYR A 32 1.86 -1.55 -5.86
N ALA A 33 2.27 -2.80 -6.03
CA ALA A 33 3.12 -3.25 -7.14
C ALA A 33 2.32 -3.52 -8.43
N GLY A 34 1.57 -2.53 -8.90
CA GLY A 34 0.79 -2.58 -10.13
C GLY A 34 -0.07 -3.83 -10.28
N SER A 35 -0.04 -4.44 -11.48
CA SER A 35 -1.00 -5.47 -11.90
C SER A 35 -0.89 -6.82 -11.19
N ILE A 36 0.17 -7.07 -10.41
CA ILE A 36 0.26 -8.29 -9.58
C ILE A 36 -0.51 -8.16 -8.26
N VAL A 37 -1.02 -6.97 -7.94
CA VAL A 37 -1.98 -6.74 -6.86
C VAL A 37 -3.37 -6.59 -7.49
N ALA A 38 -4.33 -7.41 -7.05
CA ALA A 38 -5.69 -7.31 -7.55
C ALA A 38 -6.32 -5.95 -7.18
N PRO A 39 -6.95 -5.21 -8.13
CA PRO A 39 -7.54 -3.91 -7.85
C PRO A 39 -8.56 -3.91 -6.71
N GLU A 40 -9.31 -5.01 -6.54
CA GLU A 40 -10.31 -5.19 -5.49
C GLU A 40 -9.69 -5.15 -4.09
N LEU A 41 -8.40 -5.45 -3.95
CA LEU A 41 -7.67 -5.37 -2.68
C LEU A 41 -7.50 -3.92 -2.20
N LEU A 42 -7.49 -2.96 -3.14
CA LEU A 42 -7.41 -1.52 -2.83
C LEU A 42 -8.74 -1.00 -2.25
N GLU A 43 -9.84 -1.72 -2.40
CA GLU A 43 -11.13 -1.38 -1.76
C GLU A 43 -11.07 -1.47 -0.23
N HIS A 44 -10.07 -2.15 0.33
CA HIS A 44 -9.80 -2.13 1.77
C HIS A 44 -9.22 -0.81 2.26
N CYS A 45 -8.66 0.03 1.38
CA CYS A 45 -8.09 1.31 1.78
C CYS A 45 -9.19 2.29 2.22
N ALA A 46 -8.86 3.15 3.19
CA ALA A 46 -9.79 4.17 3.64
C ALA A 46 -10.07 5.20 2.52
N PRO A 47 -11.26 5.84 2.52
CA PRO A 47 -11.51 6.97 1.66
C PRO A 47 -10.46 8.07 1.84
N GLY A 48 -9.87 8.52 0.73
CA GLY A 48 -8.81 9.53 0.76
C GLY A 48 -7.39 9.00 0.97
N THR A 49 -7.19 7.68 1.08
CA THR A 49 -5.85 7.08 1.02
C THR A 49 -5.17 7.46 -0.30
N LYS A 50 -3.93 7.95 -0.23
CA LYS A 50 -3.09 8.20 -1.41
C LYS A 50 -2.65 6.86 -1.98
N LEU A 51 -3.21 6.46 -3.12
CA LEU A 51 -2.85 5.24 -3.84
C LEU A 51 -1.73 5.55 -4.85
N ILE A 52 -0.63 4.79 -4.79
CA ILE A 52 0.54 4.96 -5.67
C ILE A 52 0.85 3.60 -6.32
N ASP A 53 0.69 3.55 -7.64
CA ASP A 53 1.16 2.42 -8.45
C ASP A 53 2.68 2.51 -8.61
N THR A 54 3.40 1.52 -8.09
CA THR A 54 4.86 1.48 -8.16
C THR A 54 5.39 0.73 -9.39
N ALA A 55 4.55 0.08 -10.19
CA ALA A 55 4.98 -0.62 -11.40
C ALA A 55 5.74 0.26 -12.43
N PRO A 56 5.41 1.54 -12.65
CA PRO A 56 6.16 2.38 -13.56
C PRO A 56 7.37 3.07 -12.91
N MET A 57 7.62 2.86 -11.61
CA MET A 57 8.60 3.61 -10.84
C MET A 57 9.92 2.85 -10.70
N SER A 58 11.03 3.59 -10.67
CA SER A 58 12.33 3.11 -10.24
C SER A 58 12.39 2.94 -8.72
N LEU A 59 13.41 2.24 -8.22
CA LEU A 59 13.60 2.06 -6.78
C LEU A 59 13.78 3.40 -6.04
N ASP A 60 14.55 4.33 -6.62
CA ASP A 60 14.80 5.64 -6.02
C ASP A 60 13.51 6.46 -5.90
N GLU A 61 12.61 6.36 -6.89
CA GLU A 61 11.30 7.02 -6.85
C GLU A 61 10.38 6.41 -5.79
N ILE A 62 10.40 5.08 -5.63
CA ILE A 62 9.67 4.38 -4.57
C ILE A 62 10.19 4.79 -3.18
N GLU A 63 11.51 4.85 -3.02
CA GLU A 63 12.16 5.30 -1.78
C GLU A 63 11.78 6.75 -1.44
N ALA A 64 11.74 7.62 -2.45
CA ALA A 64 11.34 9.02 -2.26
C ALA A 64 9.92 9.14 -1.69
N GLU A 65 8.97 8.30 -2.12
CA GLU A 65 7.61 8.26 -1.55
C GLU A 65 7.61 7.78 -0.09
N TYR A 66 8.42 6.77 0.25
CA TYR A 66 8.57 6.35 1.66
C TYR A 66 9.15 7.47 2.54
N VAL A 67 10.18 8.19 2.06
CA VAL A 67 10.79 9.32 2.78
C VAL A 67 9.81 10.49 2.94
N ALA A 68 9.01 10.77 1.91
CA ALA A 68 7.98 11.80 1.97
C ALA A 68 6.90 11.46 3.01
N ALA A 69 6.38 10.23 2.99
CA ALA A 69 5.42 9.75 3.99
C ALA A 69 6.01 9.76 5.41
N HIS A 70 7.28 9.37 5.56
CA HIS A 70 7.98 9.40 6.84
C HIS A 70 8.06 10.81 7.40
N THR A 71 8.48 11.77 6.57
CA THR A 71 8.57 13.19 6.94
C THR A 71 7.21 13.76 7.32
N ALA A 72 6.14 13.31 6.67
CA ALA A 72 4.76 13.69 6.96
C ALA A 72 4.13 12.94 8.15
N GLY A 73 4.83 11.97 8.75
CA GLY A 73 4.30 11.16 9.86
C GLY A 73 3.20 10.19 9.45
N MET A 74 3.10 9.84 8.17
CA MET A 74 2.03 9.03 7.59
C MET A 74 2.43 7.55 7.49
N ASP A 75 1.67 6.65 8.10
CA ASP A 75 1.88 5.20 7.93
C ASP A 75 1.63 4.80 6.47
N VAL A 76 2.38 3.80 6.00
CA VAL A 76 2.35 3.32 4.61
C VAL A 76 2.01 1.83 4.60
N ALA A 77 1.04 1.46 3.77
CA ALA A 77 0.73 0.08 3.41
C ALA A 77 1.36 -0.31 2.07
#